data_AF-A0A847YXC4-F1
#
_entry.id   AF-A0A847YXC4-F1
#
_cell.length_a   1.000
_cell.length_b   1.000
_cell.length_c   1.000
_cell.angle_alpha   90.00
_cell.angle_beta   90.00
_cell.angle_gamma   90.00
#
_symmetry.space_group_name_H-M   'P 1'
#
loop_
_entity.id
_entity.type
_entity.pdbx_description
1 polymer ?
#
loop_
_entity_poly.entity_id
_entity_poly.type
_entity_poly.pdbx_seq_one_letter_code
_entity_poly.pdbx_strand_id
1 'polypeptide(L)' 'MKFIIKTFGCRLNIAESTEIARQLQEQGFSLAKNEIPDLVIVNTCAVTARAEQQIRQYVRKAKKLYPKAFIVACGCWVDN' A
#
# COMPACT_ATOMS: atom_id res chain seq x y z
N MET A 1 6.57 -7.39 -12.78
CA MET A 1 5.46 -6.56 -12.26
C MET A 1 6.02 -5.46 -11.37
N LYS A 2 5.51 -4.23 -11.46
CA LYS A 2 5.96 -3.05 -10.72
C LYS A 2 5.05 -2.78 -9.53
N PHE A 3 5.61 -2.50 -8.36
CA PHE A 3 4.79 -2.22 -7.17
C PHE A 3 5.23 -0.96 -6.41
N ILE A 4 4.29 -0.37 -5.69
CA ILE A 4 4.55 0.62 -4.65
C ILE A 4 3.87 0.20 -3.35
N ILE A 5 4.46 0.59 -2.22
CA ILE A 5 3.87 0.43 -0.90
C ILE A 5 3.69 1.81 -0.27
N LYS A 6 2.48 2.12 0.18
CA LYS A 6 2.18 3.28 0.99
C LYS A 6 1.79 2.83 2.40
N THR A 7 2.61 3.22 3.37
CA THR A 7 2.38 2.89 4.78
C THR A 7 1.68 4.04 5.50
N PHE A 8 0.64 3.74 6.26
CA PHE A 8 -0.07 4.66 7.16
C PHE A 8 -0.18 4.01 8.54
N GLY A 9 0.64 4.43 9.51
CA GLY A 9 0.57 3.84 10.85
C GLY A 9 1.85 4.05 11.65
N CYS A 10 2.20 3.05 12.46
CA CYS A 10 3.31 3.14 13.40
C CYS A 10 4.57 2.43 12.88
N ARG A 11 5.59 2.30 13.75
CA ARG A 11 6.86 1.62 13.45
C ARG A 11 6.67 0.16 13.01
N LEU A 12 5.66 -0.52 13.55
CA LEU A 12 5.34 -1.90 13.16
C LEU A 12 4.95 -1.97 11.68
N ASN A 13 4.09 -1.06 11.20
CA ASN A 13 3.66 -1.07 9.81
C ASN A 13 4.81 -0.77 8.84
N ILE A 14 5.83 -0.01 9.27
CA ILE A 14 7.04 0.23 8.48
C ILE A 14 7.87 -1.05 8.37
N ALA A 15 8.03 -1.79 9.47
CA ALA A 15 8.73 -3.07 9.47
C ALA A 15 8.01 -4.09 8.56
N GLU A 16 6.68 -4.21 8.70
CA GLU A 16 5.85 -5.04 7.82
C GLU A 16 5.97 -4.64 6.35
N SER A 17 5.94 -3.34 6.03
CA SER A 17 6.11 -2.87 4.65
C SER A 17 7.48 -3.21 4.07
N THR A 18 8.53 -3.19 4.89
CA THR A 18 9.87 -3.64 4.48
C THR A 18 9.87 -5.12 4.14
N GLU A 19 9.25 -5.94 4.99
CA GLU A 19 9.17 -7.39 4.77
C GLU A 19 8.31 -7.74 3.55
N ILE A 20 7.16 -7.08 3.37
CA ILE A 20 6.32 -7.22 2.17
C ILE A 20 7.12 -6.86 0.91
N ALA A 21 7.87 -5.76 0.94
CA ALA A 21 8.70 -5.36 -0.20
C ALA A 21 9.75 -6.42 -0.53
N ARG A 22 10.42 -6.98 0.49
CA ARG A 22 11.42 -8.04 0.34
C ARG A 22 10.79 -9.28 -0.31
N GLN A 23 9.66 -9.76 0.22
CA GLN A 23 8.96 -10.93 -0.31
C GLN A 23 8.52 -10.74 -1.77
N LEU A 24 7.99 -9.57 -2.12
CA LEU A 24 7.61 -9.27 -3.50
C LEU A 24 8.82 -9.28 -4.44
N GLN A 25 9.95 -8.72 -4.00
CA GLN A 25 11.18 -8.73 -4.77
C GLN A 25 11.70 -10.16 -5.01
N GLU A 26 11.61 -11.05 -4.01
CA GLU A 26 11.95 -12.47 -4.15
C GLU A 26 11.05 -13.19 -5.16
N GLN A 27 9.80 -12.75 -5.32
CA GLN A 27 8.87 -13.25 -6.34
C GLN A 27 9.05 -12.57 -7.72
N GLY A 28 10.11 -11.79 -7.92
CA GLY A 28 10.44 -11.16 -9.21
C GLY A 28 9.73 -9.82 -9.48
N PHE A 29 9.13 -9.21 -8.47
CA PHE A 29 8.57 -7.86 -8.58
C PHE A 29 9.66 -6.82 -8.40
N SER A 30 9.42 -5.61 -8.92
CA SER A 30 10.35 -4.49 -8.72
C SER A 30 9.62 -3.24 -8.23
N LEU A 31 10.30 -2.45 -7.41
CA LEU A 31 9.75 -1.20 -6.89
C LEU A 31 9.59 -0.20 -8.06
N ALA A 32 8.41 0.40 -8.20
CA ALA A 32 8.19 1.46 -9.17
C ALA A 32 8.82 2.74 -8.63
N LYS A 33 9.87 3.25 -9.29
CA LYS A 33 10.53 4.51 -8.89
C LYS A 33 9.80 5.73 -9.46
N ASN A 34 9.73 5.78 -10.79
CA ASN A 34 9.01 6.83 -11.55
C ASN A 34 8.11 6.19 -12.63
N GLU A 35 7.82 4.91 -12.48
CA GLU A 35 7.02 4.12 -13.41
C GLU A 35 5.59 3.98 -12.88
N ILE A 36 4.65 3.70 -13.77
CA ILE A 36 3.27 3.37 -13.37
C ILE A 36 3.30 1.99 -12.68
N PRO A 37 2.84 1.87 -11.43
CA PRO A 37 2.79 0.57 -10.76
C PRO A 37 1.66 -0.30 -11.33
N ASP A 38 1.90 -1.60 -11.36
CA ASP A 38 0.87 -2.62 -11.58
C ASP A 38 0.18 -3.01 -10.27
N LEU A 39 0.85 -2.79 -9.13
CA LEU A 39 0.37 -3.13 -7.79
C LEU A 39 0.60 -1.97 -6.81
N VAL A 40 -0.45 -1.55 -6.10
CA VAL A 40 -0.39 -0.56 -5.02
C VAL A 40 -0.81 -1.23 -3.72
N ILE A 41 0.10 -1.30 -2.76
CA ILE A 41 -0.18 -1.83 -1.43
C ILE A 41 -0.31 -0.67 -0.45
N VAL A 42 -1.40 -0.63 0.29
CA VAL A 42 -1.66 0.35 1.34
C VAL A 42 -1.62 -0.38 2.69
N ASN A 43 -0.48 -0.35 3.39
CA ASN A 43 -0.36 -0.99 4.71
C ASN A 43 -0.77 -0.02 5.82
N THR A 44 -1.74 -0.39 6.64
CA THR A 44 -2.29 0.49 7.66
C THR A 44 -2.90 -0.20 8.87
N CYS A 45 -2.73 0.42 10.05
CA CYS A 45 -3.47 0.04 11.25
C CYS A 45 -4.77 0.82 11.45
N ALA A 46 -5.04 1.87 10.64
CA ALA A 46 -6.21 2.75 10.64
C ALA A 46 -7.09 2.79 11.91
N VAL A 47 -6.50 2.96 13.09
CA VAL A 47 -7.24 2.87 14.37
C VAL A 47 -8.07 4.13 14.69
N THR A 48 -8.07 5.13 13.82
CA THR A 48 -8.82 6.39 14.01
C THR A 48 -9.59 6.76 12.74
N ALA A 49 -10.74 7.41 12.91
CA ALA A 49 -11.56 7.92 11.80
C ALA A 49 -10.78 8.88 10.88
N ARG A 50 -9.84 9.66 11.44
CA ARG A 50 -8.96 10.54 10.66
C ARG A 50 -7.99 9.75 9.79
N ALA A 51 -7.36 8.71 10.33
CA ALA A 51 -6.48 7.83 9.55
C ALA A 51 -7.26 7.15 8.42
N GLU A 52 -8.45 6.63 8.72
CA GLU A 52 -9.34 6.01 7.75
C GLU A 52 -9.74 6.98 6.61
N GLN A 53 -10.06 8.24 6.93
CA GLN A 53 -10.34 9.26 5.93
C GLN A 53 -9.14 9.51 5.01
N GLN A 54 -7.92 9.61 5.57
CA GLN A 54 -6.69 9.79 4.79
C GLN A 54 -6.42 8.61 3.86
N ILE A 55 -6.64 7.39 4.34
CA ILE A 55 -6.47 6.17 3.56
C ILE A 55 -7.47 6.13 2.41
N ARG A 56 -8.76 6.40 2.67
CA ARG A 56 -9.79 6.48 1.61
C ARG A 56 -9.45 7.53 0.55
N GLN A 57 -8.98 8.70 0.97
CA GLN A 57 -8.53 9.74 0.04
C GLN A 57 -7.35 9.26 -0.81
N TYR A 58 -6.37 8.60 -0.20
CA TYR A 58 -5.23 8.04 -0.92
C TYR A 58 -5.66 6.95 -1.91
N VAL A 59 -6.48 6.00 -1.50
CA VAL A 59 -6.99 4.92 -2.36
C VAL A 59 -7.76 5.49 -3.55
N ARG A 60 -8.66 6.47 -3.33
CA ARG A 60 -9.39 7.14 -4.43
C ARG A 60 -8.43 7.83 -5.41
N LYS A 61 -7.41 8.51 -4.89
CA LYS A 61 -6.37 9.14 -5.72
C LYS A 61 -5.57 8.09 -6.50
N ALA A 62 -5.16 6.99 -5.86
CA ALA A 62 -4.42 5.92 -6.50
C ALA A 62 -5.23 5.24 -7.61
N LYS A 63 -6.54 4.98 -7.39
CA LYS A 63 -7.45 4.46 -8.44
C LYS A 63 -7.53 5.38 -9.65
N LYS A 64 -7.54 6.71 -9.43
CA LYS A 64 -7.58 7.69 -10.52
C LYS A 64 -6.25 7.79 -11.28
N LEU A 65 -5.11 7.75 -10.56
CA LEU A 65 -3.79 7.85 -11.16
C LEU A 65 -3.37 6.57 -11.88
N TYR A 66 -3.74 5.42 -11.32
CA TYR A 66 -3.32 4.10 -11.78
C TYR A 66 -4.55 3.21 -12.03
N PRO A 67 -5.38 3.53 -13.04
CA PRO A 67 -6.65 2.83 -13.26
C PRO A 67 -6.50 1.35 -13.62
N LYS A 68 -5.31 0.92 -14.03
CA LYS A 68 -4.98 -0.48 -14.34
C LYS A 68 -4.26 -1.21 -13.20
N ALA A 69 -3.87 -0.49 -12.14
CA ALA A 69 -3.15 -1.11 -11.03
C ALA A 69 -4.12 -1.89 -10.13
N PHE A 70 -3.68 -3.05 -9.65
CA PHE A 70 -4.35 -3.74 -8.57
C PHE A 70 -4.04 -3.00 -7.26
N ILE A 71 -5.07 -2.65 -6.49
CA ILE A 71 -4.91 -1.89 -5.24
C ILE A 71 -5.36 -2.75 -4.08
N VAL A 72 -4.43 -3.01 -3.14
CA VAL A 72 -4.66 -3.81 -1.94
C VAL A 72 -4.47 -2.91 -0.72
N ALA A 73 -5.42 -2.95 0.21
CA ALA A 73 -5.24 -2.41 1.55
C ALA A 73 -5.01 -3.58 2.51
N CYS A 74 -3.98 -3.50 3.36
CA CYS A 74 -3.63 -4.53 4.33
C CYS A 74 -3.28 -3.91 5.69
N GLY A 75 -3.25 -4.73 6.75
CA GLY A 75 -2.88 -4.33 8.12
C GLY A 75 -3.98 -4.58 9.16
N CYS A 76 -3.80 -4.06 10.36
CA CYS A 76 -4.57 -4.45 11.56
C CYS A 76 -6.06 -4.04 11.53
N TRP A 77 -6.47 -3.23 10.56
CA TRP A 77 -7.83 -2.70 10.43
C TRP A 77 -8.64 -3.39 9.31
N VAL A 78 -8.12 -4.43 8.64
CA VAL A 78 -8.79 -5.00 7.45
C VAL A 78 -10.16 -5.67 7.76
N ASP A 79 -10.58 -5.75 9.02
CA ASP A 79 -11.95 -6.11 9.41
C ASP A 79 -12.76 -4.88 9.86
N ASN A 80 -13.60 -4.35 8.95
CA ASN A 80 -14.93 -3.82 9.27
C ASN A 80 -15.82 -3.78 8.02
#